data_AF-A0A537IEV6-F1
#
_entry.id   AF-A0A537IEV6-F1
#
_cell.length_a   1.000
_cell.length_b   1.000
_cell.length_c   1.000
_cell.angle_alpha   90.00
_cell.angle_beta   90.00
_cell.angle_gamma   90.00
#
_symmetry.space_group_name_H-M   'P 1'
#
loop_
_entity.id
_entity.type
_entity.pdbx_description
1 polymer ?
#
loop_
_entity_poly.entity_id
_entity_poly.type
_entity_poly.pdbx_seq_one_letter_code
_entity_poly.pdbx_strand_id
1 'polypeptide(L)' 'MESGWDPEVKKYFRKIINSIFLGMMWLMGGVTAGLYFGLAYRGDVSIIYNILYYVFLAGTLALLLRYLYRTWK' A
#
# COMPACT_ATOMS: atom_id res chain seq x y z
N MET A 1 35.85 -3.90 1.24
CA MET A 1 35.19 -2.72 1.86
C MET A 1 34.00 -3.24 2.65
N GLU A 2 34.20 -3.49 3.94
CA GLU A 2 33.13 -3.84 4.86
C GLU A 2 32.28 -2.58 5.08
N SER A 3 31.07 -2.57 4.51
CA SER A 3 30.07 -1.55 4.84
C SER A 3 29.77 -1.68 6.33
N GLY A 4 30.17 -0.68 7.12
CA GLY A 4 30.26 -0.70 8.58
C GLY A 4 28.93 -0.70 9.35
N TRP A 5 27.97 -1.51 8.92
CA TRP A 5 26.71 -1.73 9.63
C TRP A 5 26.66 -3.18 10.10
N ASP A 6 26.24 -3.35 11.35
CA ASP A 6 25.90 -4.67 11.88
C ASP A 6 24.87 -5.35 10.94
N PRO A 7 25.11 -6.59 10.49
CA PRO A 7 24.21 -7.32 9.60
C PRO A 7 22.76 -7.36 10.10
N GLU A 8 22.57 -7.39 11.42
CA GLU A 8 21.25 -7.38 12.05
C GLU A 8 20.54 -6.03 11.85
N VAL A 9 21.25 -4.92 12.08
CA VAL A 9 20.71 -3.56 11.86
C VAL A 9 20.30 -3.37 10.41
N LYS A 10 21.13 -3.83 9.46
CA LYS A 10 20.83 -3.79 8.03
C LYS A 10 19.57 -4.57 7.67
N LYS A 11 19.34 -5.72 8.31
CA LYS A 11 18.14 -6.55 8.11
C LYS A 11 16.88 -5.82 8.54
N TYR A 12 16.86 -5.24 9.74
CA TYR A 12 15.72 -4.47 10.22
C TYR A 12 15.47 -3.22 9.40
N PHE A 13 16.54 -2.48 9.04
CA PHE A 13 16.41 -1.28 8.22
C PHE A 13 15.78 -1.57 6.85
N ARG A 14 16.22 -2.65 6.18
CA ARG A 14 15.60 -3.11 4.93
C ARG A 14 14.13 -3.48 5.13
N LYS A 15 13.79 -4.13 6.24
CA LYS A 15 12.40 -4.49 6.59
C LYS A 15 11.51 -3.25 6.75
N ILE A 16 12.03 -2.20 7.39
CA ILE A 16 11.34 -0.91 7.56
C ILE A 16 11.13 -0.24 6.21
N ILE A 17 12.20 -0.05 5.42
CA ILE A 17 12.12 0.60 4.11
C ILE A 17 11.11 -0.12 3.21
N ASN A 18 11.17 -1.45 3.15
CA ASN A 18 10.24 -2.22 2.33
C ASN A 18 8.79 -2.07 2.80
N SER A 19 8.56 -1.99 4.12
CA SER A 19 7.23 -1.78 4.68
C SER A 19 6.66 -0.41 4.30
N ILE A 20 7.48 0.65 4.43
CA ILE A 20 7.11 2.01 4.05
C ILE A 20 6.86 2.09 2.54
N PHE A 21 7.77 1.54 1.74
CA PHE A 21 7.67 1.54 0.28
C PHE A 21 6.39 0.86 -0.20
N LEU A 22 6.03 -0.29 0.36
CA LEU A 22 4.77 -0.97 0.03
C LEU A 22 3.55 -0.14 0.40
N GLY A 23 3.56 0.52 1.57
CA GLY A 23 2.50 1.45 1.96
C GLY A 23 2.38 2.62 1.00
N MET A 24 3.50 3.22 0.60
CA MET A 24 3.54 4.30 -0.39
C MET A 24 3.04 3.84 -1.76
N MET A 25 3.47 2.67 -2.23
CA MET A 25 2.98 2.10 -3.49
C MET A 25 1.46 1.87 -3.47
N TRP A 26 0.94 1.37 -2.35
CA TRP A 26 -0.50 1.17 -2.20
C TRP A 26 -1.26 2.51 -2.23
N LEU A 27 -0.78 3.53 -1.52
CA LEU A 27 -1.37 4.87 -1.54
C LEU A 27 -1.33 5.49 -2.96
N MET A 28 -0.17 5.45 -3.61
CA MET A 28 -0.01 5.99 -4.96
C MET A 28 -0.90 5.27 -5.97
N GLY A 29 -0.94 3.93 -5.92
CA GLY A 29 -1.81 3.12 -6.78
C GLY A 29 -3.29 3.43 -6.56
N GLY A 30 -3.72 3.50 -5.29
CA GLY A 30 -5.09 3.85 -4.92
C GLY A 30 -5.47 5.24 -5.40
N VAL A 31 -4.72 6.27 -4.99
CA VAL A 31 -5.01 7.66 -5.38
C VAL A 31 -4.99 7.83 -6.90
N THR A 32 -3.99 7.28 -7.59
CA THR A 32 -3.90 7.39 -9.06
C THR A 32 -5.09 6.73 -9.74
N ALA A 33 -5.46 5.50 -9.35
CA ALA A 33 -6.61 4.83 -9.92
C ALA A 33 -7.92 5.58 -9.62
N GLY A 34 -8.11 6.04 -8.38
CA GLY A 34 -9.30 6.79 -7.98
C GLY A 34 -9.48 8.10 -8.73
N LEU A 35 -8.40 8.85 -8.94
CA LEU A 35 -8.43 10.13 -9.65
C LEU A 35 -8.52 9.94 -11.17
N TYR A 36 -7.70 9.05 -11.74
CA TYR A 36 -7.60 8.87 -13.19
C TYR A 36 -8.90 8.32 -13.79
N PHE A 37 -9.56 7.39 -13.10
CA PHE A 37 -10.82 6.80 -13.55
C PHE A 37 -12.06 7.54 -13.00
N GLY A 38 -11.88 8.64 -12.26
CA GLY A 38 -12.98 9.39 -11.65
C GLY A 38 -13.72 8.66 -10.50
N LEU A 39 -13.28 7.46 -10.11
CA LEU A 39 -13.90 6.61 -9.09
C LEU A 39 -13.87 7.23 -7.67
N ALA A 40 -12.97 8.19 -7.45
CA ALA A 40 -12.90 8.95 -6.22
C ALA A 40 -14.02 9.99 -6.09
N TYR A 41 -14.60 10.45 -7.20
CA TYR A 41 -15.60 11.52 -7.23
C TYR A 41 -17.02 10.97 -7.32
N ARG A 42 -17.95 11.60 -6.59
CA ARG A 42 -19.36 11.22 -6.59
C ARG A 42 -20.06 11.96 -7.73
N GLY A 43 -20.41 11.25 -8.81
CA GLY A 43 -21.19 11.80 -9.93
C GLY A 43 -20.61 11.55 -11.32
N ASP A 44 -19.29 11.34 -11.43
CA ASP A 44 -18.62 11.11 -12.72
C ASP A 44 -18.83 9.68 -13.26
N VAL A 45 -19.13 8.74 -12.38
CA VAL A 45 -19.28 7.31 -12.65
C VAL A 45 -20.47 6.75 -11.88
N SER A 46 -21.05 5.66 -12.40
CA SER A 46 -22.17 4.99 -11.73
C SER A 46 -21.80 4.61 -10.30
N ILE A 47 -22.75 4.78 -9.38
CA ILE A 47 -22.62 4.50 -7.94
C ILE A 47 -22.04 3.10 -7.67
N ILE A 48 -22.40 2.13 -8.51
CA ILE A 48 -21.92 0.74 -8.37
C ILE A 48 -20.40 0.66 -8.53
N TYR A 49 -19.82 1.37 -9.49
CA TYR A 49 -18.37 1.38 -9.70
C TYR A 49 -17.63 2.03 -8.53
N ASN A 50 -18.18 3.10 -7.96
CA ASN A 50 -17.62 3.73 -6.77
C ASN A 50 -17.63 2.78 -5.58
N ILE A 51 -18.75 2.09 -5.33
CA ILE A 51 -18.85 1.11 -4.24
C ILE A 51 -17.83 -0.01 -4.44
N LEU A 52 -17.76 -0.60 -5.64
CA LEU A 52 -16.79 -1.66 -5.96
C LEU A 52 -15.35 -1.19 -5.75
N TYR A 53 -15.03 0.03 -6.18
CA TYR A 53 -13.71 0.62 -6.00
C TYR A 53 -13.33 0.76 -4.52
N TYR A 54 -14.21 1.31 -3.67
CA TYR A 54 -13.92 1.46 -2.25
C TYR A 54 -13.87 0.12 -1.51
N VAL A 55 -14.70 -0.86 -1.88
CA VAL A 55 -14.62 -2.23 -1.34
C VAL A 55 -13.30 -2.89 -1.71
N PHE A 56 -12.87 -2.76 -2.96
CA PHE A 56 -11.57 -3.26 -3.42
C PHE A 56 -10.40 -2.57 -2.70
N LEU A 57 -10.49 -1.25 -2.51
CA LEU A 57 -9.46 -0.48 -1.80
C LEU A 57 -9.38 -0.90 -0.32
N ALA A 58 -10.50 -1.07 0.37
CA ALA A 58 -10.53 -1.60 1.73
C ALA A 58 -9.99 -3.04 1.81
N GLY A 59 -10.35 -3.90 0.85
CA GLY A 59 -9.87 -5.27 0.78
C GLY A 59 -8.35 -5.37 0.58
N THR A 60 -7.82 -4.58 -0.35
CA THR A 60 -6.36 -4.53 -0.60
C THR A 60 -5.60 -3.91 0.57
N LEU A 61 -6.17 -2.93 1.28
CA LEU A 61 -5.59 -2.41 2.51
C LEU A 61 -5.51 -3.49 3.60
N ALA A 62 -6.58 -4.25 3.80
CA ALA A 62 -6.58 -5.35 4.77
C ALA A 62 -5.52 -6.42 4.43
N LEU A 63 -5.34 -6.73 3.15
CA LEU A 63 -4.29 -7.64 2.68
C LEU A 63 -2.89 -7.06 2.92
N LEU A 64 -2.68 -5.77 2.66
CA LEU A 64 -1.42 -5.08 2.93
C LEU A 64 -1.09 -5.12 4.42
N LEU A 65 -2.04 -4.76 5.29
CA LEU A 65 -1.85 -4.81 6.75
C LEU A 65 -1.55 -6.23 7.23
N ARG A 66 -2.25 -7.24 6.70
CA ARG A 66 -1.98 -8.66 7.00
C ARG A 66 -0.57 -9.07 6.56
N TYR A 67 -0.13 -8.63 5.38
CA TYR A 67 1.21 -8.90 4.86
C TYR A 67 2.30 -8.26 5.73
N LEU A 68 2.12 -6.99 6.11
CA LEU A 68 3.03 -6.28 7.00
C LEU A 68 3.06 -6.97 8.37
N TYR A 69 1.90 -7.27 8.97
CA TYR A 69 1.84 -7.98 10.25
C TYR A 69 2.60 -9.32 10.21
N ARG A 70 2.43 -10.11 9.14
CA ARG A 70 3.16 -11.38 8.96
C ARG A 70 4.65 -11.19 8.75
N THR A 71 5.05 -10.10 8.12
CA THR A 71 6.46 -9.78 7.93
C THR A 71 7.10 -9.43 9.27
N TRP A 72 6.37 -8.71 10.14
CA TRP A 72 6.85 -8.22 11.43
C TRP A 72 6.75 -9.21 12.58
N LYS A 73 5.85 -10.19 12.49
CA LYS A 73 5.81 -11.36 13.37
C LYS A 73 7.00 -12.30 13.14
#